data_AF-A0A820WWH6-F1
#
_entry.id   AF-A0A820WWH6-F1
#
_cell.length_a   1.000
_cell.length_b   1.000
_cell.length_c   1.000
_cell.angle_alpha   90.00
_cell.angle_beta   90.00
_cell.angle_gamma   90.00
#
_symmetry.space_group_name_H-M   'P 1'
#
loop_
_entity.id
_entity.type
_entity.pdbx_description
1 polymer ?
#
loop_
_entity_poly.entity_id
_entity_poly.type
_entity_poly.pdbx_seq_one_letter_code
_entity_poly.pdbx_strand_id
1 'polypeptide(L)'
;DNLFAEFIQQFGPSIFPLTRLILLGKRILLYSRSPIGSLCNAVYFTHIINQSVNPLFFVNITDLTMLSNEQSYIGCTTEIIFKDKTHIYDVFIDCDNEIIFHANDSILRLIVKITPNDRNRLQKNVTLNSFINIGNRLSRLLNQLSQSNIDNNQQMTKKNFHSIGLHQRYDRLFLDQYIRIHRIPHVTISNPGSAFFPISPCCSCPSSN
;
A
#
# COMPACT_ATOMS: atom_id res chain seq x y z
N ASP A 1 4.12 8.07 -21.51
CA ASP A 1 2.72 7.74 -21.88
C ASP A 1 2.45 6.27 -22.20
N ASN A 2 3.34 5.51 -22.85
CA ASN A 2 3.14 4.05 -22.99
C ASN A 2 3.51 3.24 -21.72
N LEU A 3 4.65 3.57 -21.08
CA LEU A 3 5.15 2.84 -19.90
C LEU A 3 4.21 2.85 -18.69
N PHE A 4 3.47 3.96 -18.50
CA PHE A 4 2.49 4.04 -17.41
C PHE A 4 1.27 3.15 -17.69
N ALA A 5 0.82 3.08 -18.95
CA ALA A 5 -0.27 2.18 -19.33
C ALA A 5 0.12 0.71 -19.12
N GLU A 6 1.34 0.33 -19.50
CA GLU A 6 1.91 -1.01 -19.23
C GLU A 6 1.97 -1.30 -17.72
N PHE A 7 2.42 -0.34 -16.91
CA PHE A 7 2.42 -0.47 -15.45
C PHE A 7 1.00 -0.70 -14.88
N ILE A 8 0.01 0.08 -15.35
CA ILE A 8 -1.39 -0.08 -14.94
C ILE A 8 -1.94 -1.43 -15.40
N GLN A 9 -1.58 -1.91 -16.58
CA GLN A 9 -1.99 -3.21 -17.11
C GLN A 9 -1.38 -4.36 -16.31
N GLN A 10 -0.08 -4.29 -16.00
CA GLN A 10 0.64 -5.31 -15.24
C GLN A 10 0.10 -5.44 -13.82
N PHE A 11 -0.08 -4.32 -13.11
CA PHE A 11 -0.52 -4.36 -11.72
C PHE A 11 -2.04 -4.42 -11.56
N GLY A 12 -2.80 -3.92 -12.53
CA GLY A 12 -4.26 -3.87 -12.46
C GLY A 12 -4.75 -3.23 -11.15
N PRO A 13 -5.70 -3.85 -10.42
CA PRO A 13 -6.18 -3.33 -9.14
C PRO A 13 -5.11 -3.32 -8.03
N SER A 14 -4.01 -4.06 -8.18
CA SER A 14 -2.94 -4.14 -7.18
C SER A 14 -2.13 -2.84 -7.06
N ILE A 15 -2.28 -1.89 -8.00
CA ILE A 15 -1.68 -0.55 -7.89
C ILE A 15 -2.15 0.19 -6.62
N PHE A 16 -3.38 -0.06 -6.16
CA PHE A 16 -3.95 0.66 -5.03
C PHE A 16 -3.40 0.17 -3.68
N PRO A 17 -3.33 -1.14 -3.36
CA PRO A 17 -2.60 -1.60 -2.19
C PRO A 17 -1.12 -1.24 -2.24
N LEU A 18 -0.47 -1.29 -3.40
CA LEU A 18 0.91 -0.81 -3.56
C LEU A 18 1.03 0.68 -3.18
N THR A 19 0.12 1.51 -3.66
CA THR A 19 0.08 2.95 -3.31
C THR A 19 -0.12 3.16 -1.80
N ARG A 20 -0.98 2.35 -1.14
CA ARG A 20 -1.16 2.40 0.32
C ARG A 20 0.16 2.13 1.04
N LEU A 21 0.92 1.11 0.64
CA LEU A 21 2.21 0.79 1.24
C LEU A 21 3.24 1.92 1.07
N ILE A 22 3.28 2.53 -0.12
CA ILE A 22 4.17 3.66 -0.44
C ILE A 22 3.84 4.90 0.40
N LEU A 23 2.56 5.20 0.54
CA LEU A 23 2.09 6.31 1.39
C LEU A 23 2.36 6.06 2.89
N LEU A 24 2.50 4.79 3.30
CA LEU A 24 2.88 4.42 4.66
C LEU A 24 4.40 4.31 4.86
N GLY A 25 5.21 4.61 3.83
CA GLY A 25 6.68 4.53 3.90
C GLY A 25 7.19 3.13 4.23
N LYS A 26 6.57 2.09 3.67
CA LYS A 26 6.97 0.70 3.93
C LYS A 26 8.19 0.29 3.12
N ARG A 27 8.93 -0.69 3.63
CA ARG A 27 10.01 -1.40 2.93
C ARG A 27 9.40 -2.45 2.01
N ILE A 28 9.41 -2.20 0.72
CA ILE A 28 8.71 -3.00 -0.29
C ILE A 28 9.73 -3.60 -1.25
N LEU A 29 9.65 -4.91 -1.46
CA LEU A 29 10.54 -5.62 -2.36
C LEU A 29 9.74 -6.32 -3.45
N LEU A 30 9.88 -5.86 -4.69
CA LEU A 30 9.26 -6.45 -5.87
C LEU A 30 10.16 -7.56 -6.43
N TYR A 31 9.56 -8.68 -6.80
CA TYR A 31 10.26 -9.82 -7.38
C TYR A 31 9.67 -10.21 -8.72
N SER A 32 10.54 -10.50 -9.68
CA SER A 32 10.18 -11.24 -10.88
C SER A 32 11.41 -11.93 -11.47
N ARG A 33 11.26 -13.14 -12.01
CA ARG A 33 12.29 -13.86 -12.78
C ARG A 33 12.67 -13.13 -14.08
N SER A 34 11.74 -12.40 -14.68
CA SER A 34 11.93 -11.71 -15.97
C SER A 34 10.71 -10.85 -16.33
N PRO A 35 10.85 -9.71 -17.04
CA PRO A 35 12.02 -8.84 -17.18
C PRO A 35 12.01 -7.72 -16.11
N ILE A 36 13.20 -7.43 -15.54
CA ILE A 36 13.37 -6.46 -14.44
C ILE A 36 12.90 -5.03 -14.81
N GLY A 37 12.98 -4.65 -16.09
CA GLY A 37 12.64 -3.31 -16.56
C GLY A 37 11.19 -2.91 -16.23
N SER A 38 10.25 -3.86 -16.26
CA SER A 38 8.86 -3.62 -15.87
C SER A 38 8.74 -3.26 -14.37
N LEU A 39 9.54 -3.91 -13.52
CA LEU A 39 9.60 -3.60 -12.10
C LEU A 39 10.33 -2.28 -11.82
N CYS A 40 11.37 -1.95 -12.59
CA CYS A 40 12.02 -0.64 -12.49
C CYS A 40 11.04 0.51 -12.80
N ASN A 41 10.14 0.32 -13.77
CA ASN A 41 9.06 1.27 -14.03
C ASN A 41 8.10 1.39 -12.84
N ALA A 42 7.76 0.26 -12.20
CA ALA A 42 6.95 0.28 -10.98
C ALA A 42 7.62 1.04 -9.83
N VAL A 43 8.92 0.80 -9.59
CA VAL A 43 9.76 1.56 -8.63
C VAL A 43 9.71 3.05 -8.95
N TYR A 44 9.90 3.43 -10.21
CA TYR A 44 9.86 4.82 -10.65
C TYR A 44 8.49 5.49 -10.40
N PHE A 45 7.41 4.90 -10.90
CA PHE A 45 6.07 5.50 -10.79
C PHE A 45 5.59 5.61 -9.35
N THR A 46 5.95 4.65 -8.49
CA THR A 46 5.61 4.68 -7.07
C THR A 46 6.45 5.69 -6.30
N HIS A 47 7.75 5.80 -6.58
CA HIS A 47 8.60 6.83 -5.98
C HIS A 47 8.09 8.24 -6.25
N ILE A 48 7.54 8.51 -7.44
CA ILE A 48 6.94 9.82 -7.74
C ILE A 48 5.72 10.13 -6.85
N ILE A 49 4.99 9.12 -6.37
CA ILE A 49 3.88 9.33 -5.42
C ILE A 49 4.40 9.82 -4.07
N ASN A 50 5.51 9.26 -3.61
CA ASN A 50 6.12 9.60 -2.32
C ASN A 50 7.65 9.59 -2.41
N GLN A 51 8.22 10.77 -2.62
CA GLN A 51 9.67 10.96 -2.79
C GLN A 51 10.48 10.65 -1.52
N SER A 52 9.83 10.44 -0.37
CA SER A 52 10.50 9.98 0.85
C SER A 52 10.84 8.48 0.85
N VAL A 53 10.27 7.70 -0.08
CA VAL A 53 10.58 6.27 -0.23
C VAL A 53 11.81 6.13 -1.14
N ASN A 54 12.88 5.51 -0.63
CA ASN A 54 14.12 5.32 -1.37
C ASN A 54 13.91 4.35 -2.57
N PRO A 55 14.14 4.77 -3.83
CA PRO A 55 13.99 3.90 -4.99
C PRO A 55 15.24 3.05 -5.23
N LEU A 56 15.10 1.72 -5.18
CA LEU A 56 16.19 0.77 -5.42
C LEU A 56 15.93 0.00 -6.72
N PHE A 57 16.44 0.50 -7.84
CA PHE A 57 16.15 -0.05 -9.18
C PHE A 57 16.69 -1.45 -9.45
N PHE A 58 17.58 -1.95 -8.60
CA PHE A 58 17.98 -3.35 -8.59
C PHE A 58 18.68 -3.66 -7.26
N VAL A 59 18.30 -4.76 -6.63
CA VAL A 59 18.94 -5.26 -5.40
C VAL A 59 19.19 -6.75 -5.48
N ASN A 60 20.30 -7.19 -4.91
CA ASN A 60 20.75 -8.58 -4.89
C ASN A 60 21.27 -8.96 -3.50
N ILE A 61 21.67 -10.22 -3.33
CA ILE A 61 22.04 -10.79 -2.03
C ILE A 61 23.16 -10.04 -1.30
N THR A 62 23.98 -9.26 -2.00
CA THR A 62 25.02 -8.43 -1.37
C THR A 62 24.46 -7.23 -0.62
N ASP A 63 23.23 -6.81 -0.94
CA ASP A 63 22.57 -5.63 -0.38
C ASP A 63 21.80 -5.92 0.92
N LEU A 64 21.79 -7.16 1.42
CA LEU A 64 20.99 -7.58 2.58
C LEU A 64 21.15 -6.67 3.81
N THR A 65 22.39 -6.28 4.12
CA THR A 65 22.68 -5.41 5.28
C THR A 65 22.13 -4.01 5.08
N MET A 66 22.24 -3.48 3.85
CA MET A 66 21.69 -2.17 3.49
C MET A 66 20.16 -2.18 3.61
N LEU A 67 19.51 -3.18 3.01
CA LEU A 67 18.05 -3.34 3.03
C LEU A 67 17.49 -3.46 4.45
N SER A 68 18.20 -4.17 5.34
CA SER A 68 17.78 -4.31 6.74
C SER A 68 17.83 -3.00 7.53
N ASN A 69 18.70 -2.07 7.16
CA ASN A 69 18.91 -0.80 7.87
C ASN A 69 18.06 0.35 7.31
N GLU A 70 17.61 0.23 6.06
CA GLU A 70 16.74 1.20 5.43
C GLU A 70 15.42 1.35 6.17
N GLN A 71 14.95 2.60 6.30
CA GLN A 71 13.70 2.90 6.99
C GLN A 71 12.49 2.75 6.06
N SER A 72 12.67 3.08 4.77
CA SER A 72 11.61 3.09 3.78
C SER A 72 12.20 3.02 2.38
N TYR A 73 11.87 1.96 1.65
CA TYR A 73 12.34 1.79 0.27
C TYR A 73 11.31 1.05 -0.57
N ILE A 74 11.39 1.25 -1.89
CA ILE A 74 10.81 0.33 -2.86
C ILE A 74 11.91 -0.14 -3.81
N GLY A 75 12.13 -1.45 -3.82
CA GLY A 75 13.17 -2.07 -4.63
C GLY A 75 12.66 -3.20 -5.49
N CYS A 76 13.42 -3.58 -6.51
CA CYS A 76 13.14 -4.77 -7.30
C CYS A 76 14.33 -5.73 -7.39
N THR A 77 14.03 -7.01 -7.52
CA THR A 77 15.02 -8.09 -7.59
C THR A 77 14.56 -9.22 -8.52
N THR A 78 15.52 -10.02 -8.97
CA THR A 78 15.28 -11.31 -9.64
C THR A 78 15.54 -12.50 -8.72
N GLU A 79 15.89 -12.26 -7.45
CA GLU A 79 16.32 -13.30 -6.51
C GLU A 79 15.17 -13.79 -5.63
N ILE A 80 14.65 -14.98 -5.93
CA ILE A 80 13.52 -15.56 -5.18
C ILE A 80 13.87 -15.85 -3.72
N ILE A 81 15.16 -16.04 -3.42
CA ILE A 81 15.68 -16.31 -2.07
C ILE A 81 15.28 -15.21 -1.08
N PHE A 82 15.02 -13.99 -1.56
CA PHE A 82 14.55 -12.91 -0.71
C PHE A 82 13.19 -13.17 -0.10
N LYS A 83 12.34 -13.99 -0.71
CA LYS A 83 11.03 -14.38 -0.14
C LYS A 83 11.13 -14.98 1.27
N ASP A 84 12.27 -15.60 1.60
CA ASP A 84 12.53 -16.21 2.91
C ASP A 84 13.29 -15.27 3.87
N LYS A 85 13.73 -14.10 3.41
CA LYS A 85 14.52 -13.12 4.18
C LYS A 85 13.65 -12.00 4.73
N THR A 86 12.59 -12.36 5.46
CA THR A 86 11.51 -11.45 5.91
C THR A 86 11.95 -10.26 6.78
N HIS A 87 13.17 -10.25 7.33
CA HIS A 87 13.68 -9.13 8.14
C HIS A 87 14.06 -7.89 7.30
N ILE A 88 14.34 -8.05 6.01
CA ILE A 88 14.83 -6.96 5.16
C ILE A 88 13.70 -6.10 4.57
N TYR A 89 12.44 -6.58 4.57
CA TYR A 89 11.28 -5.87 4.05
C TYR A 89 10.06 -6.00 4.96
N ASP A 90 9.07 -5.15 4.75
CA ASP A 90 7.75 -5.27 5.36
C ASP A 90 6.79 -6.08 4.47
N VAL A 91 6.91 -5.90 3.15
CA VAL A 91 6.12 -6.60 2.14
C VAL A 91 7.00 -7.02 0.95
N PHE A 92 6.97 -8.31 0.63
CA PHE A 92 7.51 -8.85 -0.61
C PHE A 92 6.37 -9.04 -1.62
N ILE A 93 6.57 -8.65 -2.87
CA ILE A 93 5.54 -8.72 -3.91
C ILE A 93 6.07 -9.59 -5.03
N ASP A 94 5.43 -10.74 -5.22
CA ASP A 94 5.69 -11.62 -6.36
C ASP A 94 4.92 -11.07 -7.57
N CYS A 95 5.65 -10.72 -8.64
CA CYS A 95 5.11 -10.09 -9.83
C CYS A 95 5.23 -10.96 -11.10
N ASP A 96 5.59 -12.23 -10.99
CA ASP A 96 5.86 -13.08 -12.16
C ASP A 96 4.61 -13.44 -12.97
N ASN A 97 3.52 -13.80 -12.30
CA ASN A 97 2.28 -14.21 -12.95
C ASN A 97 1.13 -13.31 -12.48
N GLU A 98 0.70 -13.53 -11.25
CA GLU A 98 -0.26 -12.68 -10.56
C GLU A 98 0.47 -11.90 -9.48
N ILE A 99 0.04 -10.65 -9.25
CA ILE A 99 0.61 -9.83 -8.18
C ILE A 99 0.17 -10.40 -6.83
N ILE A 100 1.11 -11.02 -6.11
CA ILE A 100 0.87 -11.63 -4.79
C ILE A 100 1.66 -10.88 -3.71
N PHE A 101 0.95 -10.41 -2.70
CA PHE A 101 1.53 -9.70 -1.56
C PHE A 101 1.86 -10.67 -0.42
N HIS A 102 3.14 -10.78 -0.09
CA HIS A 102 3.67 -11.50 1.06
C HIS A 102 4.00 -10.50 2.17
N ALA A 103 3.00 -10.21 3.02
CA ALA A 103 3.13 -9.31 4.16
C ALA A 103 3.44 -10.07 5.46
N ASN A 104 4.45 -9.61 6.17
CA ASN A 104 4.91 -10.21 7.43
C ASN A 104 3.96 -9.91 8.61
N ASP A 105 3.30 -8.75 8.57
CA ASP A 105 2.43 -8.25 9.64
C ASP A 105 0.94 -8.44 9.32
N SER A 106 0.12 -8.76 10.34
CA SER A 106 -1.32 -9.04 10.19
C SER A 106 -2.15 -7.83 9.76
N ILE A 107 -1.77 -6.62 10.18
CA ILE A 107 -2.38 -5.35 9.75
C ILE A 107 -2.02 -5.09 8.29
N LEU A 108 -0.76 -5.29 7.90
CA LEU A 108 -0.34 -5.16 6.50
C LEU A 108 -1.08 -6.13 5.59
N ARG A 109 -1.31 -7.38 6.02
CA ARG A 109 -2.15 -8.35 5.29
C ARG A 109 -3.58 -7.86 5.05
N LEU A 110 -4.12 -6.98 5.90
CA LEU A 110 -5.42 -6.36 5.69
C LEU A 110 -5.33 -5.13 4.76
N ILE A 111 -4.28 -4.33 4.87
CA ILE A 111 -4.05 -3.13 4.05
C ILE A 111 -3.80 -3.48 2.57
N VAL A 112 -3.13 -4.61 2.30
CA VAL A 112 -2.83 -5.05 0.93
C VAL A 112 -4.00 -5.72 0.22
N LYS A 113 -5.12 -5.98 0.91
CA LYS A 113 -6.31 -6.55 0.27
C LYS A 113 -6.88 -5.59 -0.77
N ILE A 114 -7.12 -6.11 -1.97
CA ILE A 114 -7.81 -5.39 -3.04
C ILE A 114 -9.27 -5.22 -2.64
N THR A 115 -9.75 -3.99 -2.61
CA THR A 115 -11.14 -3.67 -2.25
C THR A 115 -12.03 -3.59 -3.50
N PRO A 116 -13.37 -3.67 -3.35
CA PRO A 116 -14.27 -3.41 -4.48
C PRO A 116 -14.10 -2.01 -5.08
N ASN A 117 -13.75 -1.02 -4.25
CA ASN A 117 -13.53 0.35 -4.71
C ASN A 117 -12.26 0.48 -5.55
N ASP A 118 -11.22 -0.30 -5.25
CA ASP A 118 -9.99 -0.37 -6.04
C ASP A 118 -10.31 -0.83 -7.48
N ARG A 119 -11.11 -1.89 -7.64
CA ARG A 119 -11.55 -2.38 -8.96
C ARG A 119 -12.36 -1.33 -9.72
N ASN A 120 -13.31 -0.67 -9.05
CA ASN A 120 -14.13 0.38 -9.64
C ASN A 120 -13.31 1.61 -10.05
N ARG A 121 -12.23 1.93 -9.32
CA ARG A 121 -11.32 3.03 -9.67
C ARG A 121 -10.50 2.73 -10.91
N LEU A 122 -10.06 1.48 -11.07
CA LEU A 122 -9.33 1.08 -12.27
C LEU A 122 -10.19 1.23 -13.53
N GLN A 123 -11.49 0.91 -13.44
CA GLN A 123 -12.44 1.07 -14.56
C GLN A 123 -12.65 2.53 -15.00
N LYS A 124 -12.34 3.50 -14.14
CA LYS A 124 -12.55 4.94 -14.42
C LYS A 124 -11.39 5.61 -15.16
N ASN A 125 -10.52 4.83 -15.82
CA ASN A 125 -9.29 5.28 -16.47
C ASN A 125 -8.37 6.08 -15.54
N VAL A 126 -7.38 5.40 -14.97
CA VAL A 126 -6.38 6.03 -14.10
C VAL A 126 -5.38 6.80 -14.97
N THR A 127 -5.31 8.13 -14.80
CA THR A 127 -4.28 8.96 -15.43
C THR A 127 -3.05 9.09 -14.53
N LEU A 128 -1.87 9.29 -15.10
CA LEU A 128 -0.62 9.49 -14.36
C LEU A 128 -0.75 10.62 -13.32
N ASN A 129 -1.33 11.75 -13.72
CA ASN A 129 -1.58 12.88 -12.83
C ASN A 129 -2.53 12.50 -11.68
N SER A 130 -3.58 11.72 -11.94
CA SER A 130 -4.49 11.27 -10.90
C SER A 130 -3.82 10.33 -9.91
N PHE A 131 -2.88 9.49 -10.38
CA PHE A 131 -2.13 8.51 -9.60
C PHE A 131 -1.10 9.17 -8.69
N ILE A 132 -0.25 10.03 -9.24
CA ILE A 132 0.78 10.77 -8.49
C ILE A 132 0.15 11.65 -7.41
N ASN A 133 -1.00 12.28 -7.70
CA ASN A 133 -1.64 13.20 -6.77
C ASN A 133 -2.47 12.52 -5.67
N ILE A 134 -2.48 11.19 -5.56
CA ILE A 134 -3.23 10.49 -4.49
C ILE A 134 -2.75 10.94 -3.12
N GLY A 135 -1.44 10.94 -2.88
CA GLY A 135 -0.85 11.37 -1.60
C GLY A 135 -1.21 12.81 -1.27
N ASN A 136 -0.99 13.73 -2.21
CA ASN A 136 -1.31 15.15 -2.05
C ASN A 136 -2.80 15.39 -1.75
N ARG A 137 -3.70 14.65 -2.40
CA ARG A 137 -5.16 14.75 -2.15
C ARG A 137 -5.50 14.26 -0.75
N LEU A 138 -4.90 13.17 -0.31
CA LEU A 138 -5.07 12.62 1.03
C LEU A 138 -4.57 13.61 2.10
N SER A 139 -3.33 14.09 1.99
CA SER A 139 -2.77 15.06 2.95
C SER A 139 -3.59 16.34 3.00
N ARG A 140 -4.01 16.89 1.84
CA ARG A 140 -4.85 18.09 1.77
C ARG A 140 -6.18 17.88 2.47
N LEU A 141 -6.88 16.78 2.20
CA LEU A 141 -8.15 16.49 2.84
C LEU A 141 -8.01 16.36 4.35
N LEU A 142 -6.99 15.63 4.82
CA LEU A 142 -6.78 15.41 6.25
C LEU A 142 -6.37 16.70 6.97
N ASN A 143 -5.54 17.54 6.35
CA ASN A 143 -5.18 18.84 6.90
C ASN A 143 -6.37 19.81 6.93
N GLN A 144 -7.23 19.79 5.91
CA GLN A 144 -8.48 20.57 5.91
C GLN A 144 -9.39 20.17 7.07
N LEU A 145 -9.57 18.86 7.27
CA LEU A 145 -10.37 18.34 8.39
C LEU A 145 -9.76 18.68 9.75
N SER A 146 -8.43 18.68 9.84
CA SER A 146 -7.70 19.06 11.06
C SER A 146 -7.85 20.55 11.39
N GLN A 147 -7.78 21.43 10.38
CA GLN A 147 -7.89 22.89 10.55
C GLN A 147 -9.32 23.36 10.80
N SER A 148 -10.33 22.68 10.26
CA SER A 148 -11.74 22.96 10.60
C SER A 148 -12.12 22.59 12.03
N ASN A 149 -11.22 21.91 12.76
CA ASN A 149 -11.47 21.32 14.09
C ASN A 149 -10.90 22.13 15.26
N ILE A 150 -10.91 23.47 15.19
CA ILE A 150 -10.61 24.25 16.41
C ILE A 150 -11.72 24.06 17.47
N ASP A 151 -12.96 23.70 17.09
CA ASP A 151 -14.08 23.65 18.05
C ASP A 151 -14.92 22.36 18.10
N ASN A 152 -14.83 21.38 17.18
CA ASN A 152 -15.63 20.14 17.26
C ASN A 152 -14.97 18.97 16.53
N ASN A 153 -14.73 17.84 17.19
CA ASN A 153 -14.15 16.60 16.62
C ASN A 153 -14.89 16.10 15.36
N GLN A 154 -14.55 16.59 14.16
CA GLN A 154 -15.10 16.04 12.92
C GLN A 154 -14.57 14.63 12.68
N GLN A 155 -15.52 13.72 12.49
CA GLN A 155 -15.27 12.34 12.10
C GLN A 155 -15.23 12.26 10.57
N MET A 156 -14.34 11.42 10.03
CA MET A 156 -14.33 11.15 8.59
C MET A 156 -15.66 10.55 8.13
N THR A 157 -16.35 11.26 7.24
CA THR A 157 -17.62 10.81 6.66
C THR A 157 -17.40 9.92 5.44
N LYS A 158 -18.42 9.16 5.03
CA LYS A 158 -18.40 8.35 3.79
C LYS A 158 -18.06 9.18 2.55
N LYS A 159 -18.50 10.45 2.50
CA LYS A 159 -18.19 11.39 1.41
C LYS A 159 -16.70 11.73 1.38
N ASN A 160 -16.07 11.91 2.55
CA ASN A 160 -14.63 12.16 2.64
C ASN A 160 -13.83 10.95 2.16
N PHE A 161 -14.20 9.72 2.53
CA PHE A 161 -13.55 8.51 2.00
C PHE A 161 -13.66 8.42 0.47
N HIS A 162 -14.85 8.64 -0.07
CA HIS A 162 -15.08 8.55 -1.51
C HIS A 162 -14.32 9.61 -2.31
N SER A 163 -14.17 10.84 -1.77
CA SER A 163 -13.50 11.94 -2.47
C SER A 163 -11.99 11.72 -2.69
N ILE A 164 -11.36 10.84 -1.90
CA ILE A 164 -9.96 10.41 -2.07
C ILE A 164 -9.84 8.99 -2.61
N GLY A 165 -10.96 8.36 -3.00
CA GLY A 165 -10.97 7.02 -3.59
C GLY A 165 -10.72 5.89 -2.60
N LEU A 166 -10.95 6.13 -1.30
CA LEU A 166 -10.85 5.11 -0.26
C LEU A 166 -12.22 4.51 0.06
N HIS A 167 -12.22 3.25 0.48
CA HIS A 167 -13.36 2.52 0.98
C HIS A 167 -13.46 2.66 2.50
N GLN A 168 -14.57 3.21 2.99
CA GLN A 168 -14.82 3.49 4.41
C GLN A 168 -14.48 2.34 5.36
N ARG A 169 -14.88 1.11 5.00
CA ARG A 169 -14.65 -0.09 5.84
C ARG A 169 -13.24 -0.68 5.71
N TYR A 170 -12.71 -0.80 4.50
CA TYR A 170 -11.50 -1.59 4.24
C TYR A 170 -10.21 -0.76 4.34
N ASP A 171 -10.26 0.54 4.02
CA ASP A 171 -9.08 1.42 4.03
C ASP A 171 -8.89 2.15 5.37
N ARG A 172 -9.70 1.82 6.39
CA ARG A 172 -9.62 2.46 7.70
C ARG A 172 -8.30 2.20 8.43
N LEU A 173 -7.80 0.96 8.36
CA LEU A 173 -6.51 0.61 8.97
C LEU A 173 -5.36 1.36 8.30
N PHE A 174 -5.42 1.48 6.98
CA PHE A 174 -4.48 2.31 6.23
C PHE A 174 -4.52 3.77 6.70
N LEU A 175 -5.71 4.38 6.78
CA LEU A 175 -5.84 5.77 7.22
C LEU A 175 -5.39 6.01 8.66
N ASP A 176 -5.72 5.09 9.57
CA ASP A 176 -5.28 5.20 10.97
C ASP A 176 -3.74 5.18 11.06
N GLN A 177 -3.08 4.28 10.34
CA GLN A 177 -1.61 4.28 10.27
C GLN A 177 -1.07 5.55 9.60
N TYR A 178 -1.68 6.01 8.51
CA TYR A 178 -1.27 7.22 7.79
C TYR A 178 -1.34 8.46 8.69
N ILE A 179 -2.44 8.66 9.40
CA ILE A 179 -2.63 9.79 10.33
C ILE A 179 -1.57 9.76 11.43
N ARG A 180 -1.25 8.59 11.99
CA ARG A 180 -0.22 8.44 13.03
C ARG A 180 1.18 8.77 12.51
N ILE A 181 1.55 8.24 11.33
CA ILE A 181 2.86 8.47 10.71
C ILE A 181 3.06 9.95 10.38
N HIS A 182 2.04 10.58 9.78
CA HIS A 182 2.09 11.97 9.38
C HIS A 182 1.72 12.96 10.50
N ARG A 183 1.49 12.46 11.74
CA ARG A 183 1.16 13.23 12.94
C ARG A 183 0.07 14.28 12.70
N ILE A 184 -0.99 13.91 11.98
CA ILE A 184 -2.10 14.81 11.65
C ILE A 184 -3.03 14.88 12.87
N PRO A 185 -3.13 16.02 13.57
CA PRO A 185 -3.84 16.08 14.83
C PRO A 185 -5.36 16.16 14.62
N HIS A 186 -6.13 15.76 15.63
CA HIS A 186 -7.59 15.98 15.72
C HIS A 186 -8.47 15.38 14.61
N VAL A 187 -7.99 14.37 13.87
CA VAL A 187 -8.83 13.60 12.93
C VAL A 187 -9.13 12.23 13.52
N THR A 188 -10.42 11.91 13.68
CA THR A 188 -10.87 10.59 14.17
C THR A 188 -11.63 9.84 13.07
N ILE A 189 -11.45 8.52 13.04
CA ILE A 189 -12.17 7.64 12.11
C ILE A 189 -13.24 6.88 12.89
N SER A 190 -14.50 7.21 12.65
CA SER A 190 -15.64 6.57 13.31
C SER A 190 -15.67 5.06 13.07
N ASN A 191 -16.09 4.31 14.09
CA ASN A 191 -16.42 2.89 13.95
C ASN A 191 -17.76 2.82 13.21
N PRO A 192 -17.84 2.31 11.96
CA PRO A 192 -19.12 1.79 11.49
C PRO A 192 -19.46 0.62 12.43
N GLY A 193 -20.59 0.72 13.13
CA GLY A 193 -20.96 -0.18 14.23
C GLY A 193 -20.64 -1.66 13.96
N SER A 194 -20.04 -2.29 14.97
CA SER A 194 -20.03 -3.74 15.23
C SER A 194 -20.18 -4.64 14.00
N ALA A 195 -19.19 -4.61 13.12
CA ALA A 195 -18.89 -5.74 12.26
C ALA A 195 -17.37 -5.93 12.29
N PHE A 196 -16.88 -6.21 13.50
CA PHE A 196 -15.67 -6.99 13.70
C PHE A 196 -15.68 -8.10 12.66
N PHE A 197 -14.60 -8.21 11.88
CA PHE A 197 -14.32 -9.49 11.27
C PHE A 197 -14.31 -10.49 12.42
N PRO A 198 -15.14 -11.56 12.42
CA PRO A 198 -14.68 -12.73 13.10
C PRO A 198 -13.38 -13.08 12.37
N ILE A 199 -12.26 -12.96 13.07
CA ILE A 199 -11.11 -13.78 12.76
C ILE A 199 -11.62 -15.19 13.04
N SER A 200 -12.31 -15.79 12.07
CA SER A 200 -12.62 -17.21 12.12
C SER A 200 -11.28 -17.90 11.96
N PRO A 201 -10.76 -18.62 12.98
CA PRO A 201 -9.75 -19.61 12.69
C PRO A 201 -10.47 -20.67 11.86
N CYS A 202 -10.14 -20.78 10.57
CA CYS A 202 -10.57 -21.95 9.82
C CYS A 202 -9.93 -23.18 10.49
N CYS A 203 -10.78 -23.85 11.27
CA CYS A 203 -10.88 -25.27 11.52
C CYS A 203 -9.58 -26.09 11.62
N SER A 204 -9.30 -26.44 12.89
CA SER A 204 -8.99 -27.80 13.36
C SER A 204 -7.77 -28.52 12.77
N CYS A 205 -6.67 -28.46 13.54
CA CYS A 205 -5.77 -29.60 13.67
C CYS A 205 -6.57 -30.79 14.24
N PRO A 206 -6.49 -32.00 13.67
CA PRO A 206 -6.99 -33.19 14.33
C PRO A 206 -6.01 -33.59 15.43
N SER A 207 -6.46 -33.53 16.69
CA SER A 207 -5.82 -34.21 17.81
C SER A 207 -6.25 -35.68 17.84
N SER A 208 -5.28 -36.55 17.57
CA SER A 208 -5.06 -37.92 18.09
C SER A 208 -6.21 -38.94 18.13
N ASN A 209 -5.99 -40.06 17.45
CA ASN A 209 -5.82 -41.37 18.11
C ASN A 209 -4.60 -42.07 17.53
#